data_AF-A0A922YHF4-F1
#
_entry.id   AF-A0A922YHF4-F1
#
_cell.length_a   1.000
_cell.length_b   1.000
_cell.length_c   1.000
_cell.angle_alpha   90.00
_cell.angle_beta   90.00
_cell.angle_gamma   90.00
#
_symmetry.space_group_name_H-M   'P 1'
#
loop_
_entity.id
_entity.type
_entity.pdbx_description
1 polymer ?
#
loop_
_entity_poly.entity_id
_entity_poly.type
_entity_poly.pdbx_seq_one_letter_code
_entity_poly.pdbx_strand_id
1 'polypeptide(L)'
;MFAFDDPDPDQNLSRSLYSNHLRAMQQPPLSCGQWDYQESYRVLWIRHFDTPLTVSIFRNHKNVRLEAVMLNPPVRLGTKTGSQRINKRLSTSQWKELSMAIETAHLWGIPSDIKDYSIYDGDYWIIEVRKGDRYQMVHRSSSELTVEQMGLKFVELAELTD
;
A
#
# COMPACT_ATOMS: atom_id res chain seq x y z
N MET A 1 -14.67 -19.31 30.39
CA MET A 1 -14.88 -17.86 30.31
C MET A 1 -13.94 -17.34 29.24
N PHE A 2 -14.45 -17.15 28.03
CA PHE A 2 -13.65 -16.61 26.92
C PHE A 2 -13.77 -15.09 26.98
N ALA A 3 -12.68 -14.41 27.33
CA ALA A 3 -12.60 -12.99 27.11
C ALA A 3 -12.59 -12.79 25.59
N PHE A 4 -13.61 -12.13 25.07
CA PHE A 4 -13.51 -11.52 23.74
C PHE A 4 -12.48 -10.40 23.90
N ASP A 5 -11.29 -10.59 23.31
CA ASP A 5 -10.37 -9.48 23.02
C ASP A 5 -11.19 -8.45 22.23
N ASP A 6 -11.52 -7.35 22.88
CA ASP A 6 -12.10 -6.21 22.18
C ASP A 6 -11.01 -5.68 21.24
N PRO A 7 -11.21 -5.67 19.92
CA PRO A 7 -10.18 -5.20 19.00
C PRO A 7 -9.87 -3.74 19.32
N ASP A 8 -8.59 -3.48 19.60
CA ASP A 8 -8.04 -2.17 19.89
C ASP A 8 -8.66 -1.08 18.97
N PRO A 9 -9.32 -0.04 19.53
CA PRO A 9 -10.02 0.98 18.76
C PRO A 9 -9.14 1.65 17.70
N ASP A 10 -7.82 1.70 17.92
CA ASP A 10 -6.90 2.31 16.97
C ASP A 10 -6.59 1.40 15.77
N GLN A 11 -6.63 0.07 15.93
CA GLN A 11 -6.59 -0.85 14.78
C GLN A 11 -7.81 -0.65 13.88
N ASN A 12 -8.97 -0.38 14.47
CA ASN A 12 -10.18 -0.06 13.73
C ASN A 12 -10.04 1.28 13.00
N LEU A 13 -9.36 2.26 13.58
CA LEU A 13 -9.08 3.55 12.95
C LEU A 13 -8.13 3.42 11.74
N SER A 14 -7.02 2.70 11.85
CA SER A 14 -6.11 2.48 10.71
C SER A 14 -6.77 1.69 9.58
N ARG A 15 -7.55 0.65 9.89
CA ARG A 15 -8.32 -0.11 8.89
C ARG A 15 -9.38 0.76 8.21
N SER A 16 -10.04 1.64 8.97
CA SER A 16 -11.01 2.60 8.45
C SER A 16 -10.35 3.61 7.51
N LEU A 17 -9.24 4.22 7.93
CA LEU A 17 -8.47 5.17 7.11
C LEU A 17 -7.99 4.54 5.81
N TYR A 18 -7.41 3.34 5.88
CA TYR A 18 -7.01 2.57 4.70
C TYR A 18 -8.20 2.30 3.76
N SER A 19 -9.31 1.79 4.29
CA SER A 19 -10.50 1.47 3.51
C SER A 19 -11.11 2.71 2.84
N ASN A 20 -11.08 3.86 3.54
CA ASN A 20 -11.59 5.13 3.01
C ASN A 20 -10.72 5.66 1.87
N HIS A 21 -9.39 5.60 2.00
CA HIS A 21 -8.48 6.01 0.92
C HIS A 21 -8.63 5.12 -0.31
N LEU A 22 -8.69 3.79 -0.13
CA LEU A 22 -8.91 2.87 -1.24
C LEU A 22 -10.25 3.10 -1.93
N ARG A 23 -11.31 3.36 -1.17
CA ARG A 23 -12.63 3.70 -1.73
C ARG A 23 -12.57 4.99 -2.55
N ALA A 24 -11.91 6.03 -2.03
CA ALA A 24 -11.70 7.29 -2.76
C ALA A 24 -10.89 7.08 -4.06
N MET A 25 -9.91 6.19 -4.03
CA MET A 25 -9.10 5.80 -5.20
C MET A 25 -9.82 4.79 -6.13
N GLN A 26 -11.00 4.30 -5.76
CA GLN A 26 -11.72 3.22 -6.45
C GLN A 26 -10.82 1.99 -6.67
N GLN A 27 -10.13 1.56 -5.61
CA GLN A 27 -9.27 0.39 -5.61
C GLN A 27 -9.83 -0.65 -4.63
N PRO A 28 -10.06 -1.91 -5.06
CA PRO A 28 -10.45 -2.97 -4.13
C PRO A 28 -9.24 -3.42 -3.28
N PRO A 29 -9.42 -3.86 -2.03
CA PRO A 29 -8.33 -4.45 -1.24
C PRO A 29 -7.81 -5.74 -1.88
N LEU A 30 -6.52 -6.06 -1.72
CA LEU A 30 -5.93 -7.28 -2.30
C LEU A 30 -6.42 -8.55 -1.60
N SER A 31 -6.98 -8.43 -0.40
CA SER A 31 -7.58 -9.54 0.34
C SER A 31 -8.77 -10.17 -0.41
N CYS A 32 -9.56 -9.36 -1.13
CA CYS A 32 -10.86 -9.76 -1.66
C CYS A 32 -10.91 -10.01 -3.18
N GLY A 33 -9.78 -9.99 -3.90
CA GLY A 33 -9.82 -10.04 -5.37
C GLY A 33 -8.57 -10.58 -6.08
N GLN A 34 -8.84 -11.16 -7.26
CA GLN A 34 -7.93 -11.64 -8.32
C GLN A 34 -6.91 -12.72 -7.95
N TRP A 35 -7.37 -13.97 -8.00
CA TRP A 35 -6.56 -15.20 -7.93
C TRP A 35 -5.72 -15.46 -9.19
N ASP A 36 -5.86 -14.63 -10.22
CA ASP A 36 -5.22 -14.83 -11.52
C ASP A 36 -3.74 -14.40 -11.54
N TYR A 37 -3.27 -13.78 -10.45
CA TYR A 37 -1.87 -13.35 -10.28
C TYR A 37 -1.15 -14.25 -9.28
N GLN A 38 0.11 -14.55 -9.58
CA GLN A 38 0.98 -15.33 -8.69
C GLN A 38 1.36 -14.53 -7.45
N GLU A 39 1.63 -13.24 -7.67
CA GLU A 39 1.90 -12.30 -6.59
C GLU A 39 1.34 -10.92 -6.91
N SER A 40 0.91 -10.23 -5.88
CA SER A 40 0.44 -8.86 -5.94
C SER A 40 0.93 -8.09 -4.73
N TYR A 41 1.31 -6.85 -4.97
CA TYR A 41 1.81 -5.94 -3.95
C TYR A 41 1.06 -4.63 -4.09
N ARG A 42 0.76 -3.97 -2.98
CA ARG A 42 0.28 -2.60 -3.00
C ARG A 42 0.99 -1.81 -1.93
N VAL A 43 1.40 -0.60 -2.28
CA VAL A 43 1.72 0.44 -1.31
C VAL A 43 0.64 1.51 -1.38
N LEU A 44 0.22 1.98 -0.21
CA LEU A 44 -0.55 3.20 -0.02
C LEU A 44 0.31 4.11 0.84
N TRP A 45 0.72 5.23 0.27
CA TRP A 45 1.43 6.27 0.97
C TRP A 45 0.42 7.33 1.43
N ILE A 46 0.25 7.44 2.73
CA ILE A 46 -0.57 8.46 3.36
C ILE A 46 0.39 9.54 3.84
N ARG A 47 0.36 10.69 3.17
CA ARG A 47 1.20 11.84 3.49
C ARG A 47 0.41 12.85 4.30
N HIS A 48 0.96 13.34 5.39
CA HIS A 48 0.21 14.19 6.32
C HIS A 48 -0.21 15.52 5.69
N PHE A 49 0.67 16.12 4.87
CA PHE A 49 0.45 17.42 4.24
C PHE A 49 0.27 17.36 2.72
N ASP A 50 0.13 16.16 2.16
CA ASP A 50 0.20 15.95 0.71
C ASP A 50 -0.86 14.95 0.24
N THR A 51 -0.92 14.75 -1.08
CA THR A 51 -1.88 13.87 -1.72
C THR A 51 -1.56 12.41 -1.44
N PRO A 52 -2.53 11.61 -0.97
CA PRO A 52 -2.30 10.19 -0.81
C PRO A 52 -2.15 9.53 -2.19
N LEU A 53 -1.25 8.58 -2.25
CA LEU A 53 -0.90 7.85 -3.47
C LEU A 53 -0.97 6.35 -3.20
N THR A 54 -1.51 5.58 -4.14
CA THR A 54 -1.32 4.13 -4.16
C THR A 54 -0.63 3.67 -5.42
N VAL A 55 0.22 2.65 -5.29
CA VAL A 55 0.84 1.92 -6.38
C VAL A 55 0.66 0.43 -6.13
N SER A 56 0.06 -0.26 -7.09
CA SER A 56 -0.20 -1.69 -7.08
C SER A 56 0.60 -2.37 -8.18
N ILE A 57 1.19 -3.52 -7.85
CA ILE A 57 1.93 -4.38 -8.77
C ILE A 57 1.21 -5.71 -8.85
N PHE A 58 0.96 -6.17 -10.06
CA PHE A 58 0.34 -7.46 -10.34
C PHE A 58 1.28 -8.25 -11.23
N ARG A 59 1.72 -9.43 -10.77
CA ARG A 59 2.63 -10.28 -11.54
C ARG A 59 1.98 -11.62 -11.88
N ASN A 60 2.14 -11.98 -13.15
CA ASN A 60 1.92 -13.34 -13.64
C ASN A 60 3.11 -13.75 -14.52
N HIS A 61 3.96 -14.66 -14.02
CA HIS A 61 5.20 -15.07 -14.67
C HIS A 61 6.12 -13.88 -15.05
N LYS A 62 6.24 -13.59 -16.36
CA LYS A 62 7.03 -12.50 -16.92
C LYS A 62 6.21 -11.22 -17.13
N ASN A 63 4.89 -11.29 -17.00
CA ASN A 63 4.02 -10.14 -17.14
C ASN A 63 3.91 -9.44 -15.78
N VAL A 64 4.38 -8.19 -15.72
CA VAL A 64 4.31 -7.35 -14.53
C VAL A 64 3.58 -6.08 -14.90
N ARG A 65 2.46 -5.83 -14.25
CA ARG A 65 1.64 -4.63 -14.42
C ARG A 65 1.74 -3.76 -13.19
N LEU A 66 1.91 -2.46 -13.42
CA LEU A 66 1.83 -1.41 -12.41
C LEU A 66 0.53 -0.64 -12.64
N GLU A 67 -0.21 -0.41 -11.57
CA GLU A 67 -1.35 0.50 -11.52
C GLU A 67 -1.16 1.48 -10.37
N ALA A 68 -1.23 2.78 -10.65
CA ALA A 68 -1.05 3.81 -9.64
C ALA A 68 -2.17 4.84 -9.70
N VAL A 69 -2.57 5.34 -8.52
CA VAL A 69 -3.63 6.34 -8.36
C VAL A 69 -3.19 7.36 -7.33
N MET A 70 -3.08 8.62 -7.75
CA MET A 70 -2.85 9.76 -6.86
C MET A 70 -4.14 10.57 -6.79
N LEU A 71 -4.59 10.93 -5.58
CA LEU A 71 -5.76 11.78 -5.41
C LEU A 71 -5.36 13.25 -5.52
N ASN A 72 -6.07 14.06 -6.31
CA ASN A 72 -5.78 15.48 -6.44
C ASN A 72 -7.08 16.29 -6.53
N PRO A 73 -7.36 17.25 -5.60
CA PRO A 73 -6.57 17.61 -4.40
C PRO A 73 -6.62 16.52 -3.31
N PRO A 74 -5.86 16.66 -2.20
CA PRO A 74 -5.93 15.72 -1.07
C PRO A 74 -7.36 15.54 -0.57
N VAL A 75 -7.70 14.34 -0.12
CA VAL A 75 -9.04 14.06 0.44
C VAL A 75 -9.20 14.83 1.74
N ARG A 76 -10.08 15.83 1.72
CA ARG A 76 -10.69 16.39 2.92
C ARG A 76 -12.10 15.83 3.00
N LEU A 77 -12.58 15.51 4.20
CA LEU A 77 -13.93 15.02 4.42
C LEU A 77 -14.95 15.87 3.63
N GLY A 78 -15.59 15.29 2.62
CA GLY A 78 -16.65 15.91 1.83
C GLY A 78 -16.25 16.59 0.51
N THR A 79 -14.97 16.61 0.10
CA THR A 79 -14.58 17.19 -1.20
C THR A 79 -14.56 16.16 -2.33
N LYS A 80 -15.08 16.53 -3.51
CA LYS A 80 -14.84 15.76 -4.75
C LYS A 80 -13.37 15.95 -5.13
N THR A 81 -12.58 14.89 -4.99
CA THR A 81 -11.19 14.86 -5.45
C THR A 81 -11.14 14.25 -6.84
N GLY A 82 -10.37 14.87 -7.74
CA GLY A 82 -9.94 14.20 -8.97
C GLY A 82 -8.90 13.13 -8.65
N SER A 83 -8.52 12.34 -9.66
CA SER A 83 -7.43 11.37 -9.51
C SER A 83 -6.59 11.31 -10.77
N GLN A 84 -5.27 11.33 -10.62
CA GLN A 84 -4.35 10.94 -11.68
C GLN A 84 -4.14 9.43 -11.63
N ARG A 85 -4.14 8.77 -12.79
CA ARG A 85 -3.99 7.32 -12.90
C ARG A 85 -2.90 6.97 -13.89
N ILE A 86 -2.05 6.02 -13.52
CA ILE A 86 -1.02 5.44 -14.40
C ILE A 86 -1.20 3.93 -14.42
N ASN A 87 -1.23 3.36 -15.63
CA ASN A 87 -1.22 1.93 -15.85
C ASN A 87 -0.12 1.62 -16.87
N LYS A 88 0.86 0.81 -16.48
CA LYS A 88 1.92 0.41 -17.40
C LYS A 88 2.45 -0.99 -17.11
N ARG A 89 3.22 -1.51 -18.06
CA ARG A 89 3.98 -2.76 -17.86
C ARG A 89 5.38 -2.43 -17.40
N LEU A 90 5.87 -3.18 -16.43
CA LEU A 90 7.27 -3.08 -16.02
C LEU A 90 8.14 -3.97 -16.91
N SER A 91 9.33 -3.48 -17.22
CA SER A 91 10.37 -4.28 -17.86
C SER A 91 10.90 -5.34 -16.88
N THR A 92 11.62 -6.33 -17.40
CA THR A 92 12.29 -7.33 -16.56
C THR A 92 13.34 -6.71 -15.63
N SER A 93 14.04 -5.65 -16.04
CA SER A 93 15.00 -4.95 -15.18
C SER A 93 14.31 -4.18 -14.06
N GLN A 94 13.24 -3.43 -14.38
CA GLN A 94 12.43 -2.71 -13.39
C GLN A 94 11.84 -3.67 -12.36
N TRP A 95 11.30 -4.81 -12.81
CA TRP A 95 10.81 -5.83 -11.90
C TRP A 95 11.92 -6.42 -11.02
N LYS A 96 13.10 -6.71 -11.59
CA LYS A 96 14.22 -7.25 -10.83
C LYS A 96 14.62 -6.30 -9.70
N GLU A 97 14.79 -5.01 -10.00
CA GLU A 97 15.12 -3.99 -9.00
C GLU A 97 14.05 -3.89 -7.91
N LEU A 98 12.77 -3.84 -8.30
CA LEU A 98 11.67 -3.78 -7.36
C LEU A 98 11.61 -5.03 -6.47
N SER A 99 11.78 -6.21 -7.05
CA SER A 99 11.75 -7.47 -6.31
C SER A 99 12.87 -7.58 -5.28
N MET A 100 14.05 -7.02 -5.57
CA MET A 100 15.14 -6.96 -4.59
C MET A 100 14.78 -6.05 -3.40
N ALA A 101 14.13 -4.91 -3.65
CA ALA A 101 13.67 -4.02 -2.58
C ALA A 101 12.58 -4.68 -1.71
N ILE A 102 11.63 -5.38 -2.34
CA ILE A 102 10.58 -6.14 -1.64
C ILE A 102 11.17 -7.23 -0.74
N GLU A 103 12.11 -8.03 -1.26
CA GLU A 103 12.73 -9.10 -0.49
C GLU A 103 13.59 -8.54 0.66
N THR A 104 14.29 -7.41 0.44
CA THR A 104 15.07 -6.71 1.48
C THR A 104 14.19 -6.18 2.62
N ALA A 105 12.96 -5.75 2.31
CA ALA A 105 12.01 -5.27 3.32
C ALA A 105 11.48 -6.40 4.22
N HIS A 106 11.72 -7.68 3.89
CA HIS A 106 11.32 -8.83 4.71
C HIS A 106 9.87 -8.80 5.20
N LEU A 107 8.94 -8.34 4.34
CA LEU A 107 7.55 -8.04 4.71
C LEU A 107 6.84 -9.17 5.47
N TRP A 108 7.10 -10.44 5.12
CA TRP A 108 6.49 -11.59 5.78
C TRP A 108 6.92 -11.81 7.24
N GLY A 109 8.06 -11.25 7.64
CA GLY A 109 8.55 -11.32 9.02
C GLY A 109 8.08 -10.15 9.88
N ILE A 110 7.44 -9.15 9.28
CA ILE A 110 6.97 -7.95 9.97
C ILE A 110 5.65 -8.27 10.69
N PRO A 111 5.54 -8.07 12.01
CA PRO A 111 4.27 -8.25 12.71
C PRO A 111 3.17 -7.37 12.10
N SER A 112 1.99 -7.96 11.87
CA SER A 112 0.80 -7.26 11.37
C SER A 112 0.22 -6.26 12.36
N ASP A 113 0.69 -6.30 13.62
CA ASP A 113 0.21 -5.44 14.68
C ASP A 113 0.56 -3.98 14.36
N ILE A 114 -0.48 -3.16 14.29
CA ILE A 114 -0.40 -1.72 14.14
C ILE A 114 -0.11 -1.16 15.53
N LYS A 115 1.15 -1.24 15.98
CA LYS A 115 1.57 -0.67 17.27
C LYS A 115 2.06 0.77 17.18
N ASP A 116 2.13 1.33 15.96
CA ASP A 116 2.41 2.76 15.76
C ASP A 116 1.11 3.54 15.72
N TYR A 117 0.72 4.00 16.90
CA TYR A 117 -0.52 4.71 17.20
C TYR A 117 -0.44 6.21 16.92
N SER A 118 0.70 6.74 16.45
CA SER A 118 0.84 8.16 16.16
C SER A 118 0.27 8.54 14.79
N ILE A 119 -0.94 8.10 14.44
CA ILE A 119 -1.63 8.45 13.17
C ILE A 119 -1.73 9.99 12.97
N TYR A 120 -1.42 10.76 14.02
CA TYR A 120 -1.43 12.21 14.06
C TYR A 120 -0.12 12.90 13.64
N ASP A 121 1.05 12.23 13.60
CA ASP A 121 2.32 12.88 13.28
C ASP A 121 3.14 12.07 12.25
N GLY A 122 3.26 12.56 11.01
CA GLY A 122 4.16 11.99 9.99
C GLY A 122 3.49 11.28 8.81
N ASP A 123 4.32 10.73 7.93
CA ASP A 123 3.90 9.99 6.74
C ASP A 123 3.93 8.49 7.01
N TYR A 124 2.97 7.77 6.43
CA TYR A 124 2.76 6.35 6.70
C TYR A 124 2.64 5.53 5.43
N TRP A 125 3.22 4.33 5.48
CA TRP A 125 3.12 3.31 4.46
C TRP A 125 2.17 2.22 4.93
N ILE A 126 1.16 1.95 4.12
CA ILE A 126 0.32 0.75 4.25
C ILE A 126 0.62 -0.16 3.08
N ILE A 127 1.08 -1.37 3.37
CA ILE A 127 1.55 -2.33 2.38
C ILE A 127 0.67 -3.56 2.43
N GLU A 128 0.18 -3.99 1.28
CA GLU A 128 -0.44 -5.30 1.11
C GLU A 128 0.46 -6.19 0.28
N VAL A 129 0.60 -7.44 0.72
CA VAL A 129 1.26 -8.50 -0.04
C VAL A 129 0.33 -9.68 -0.17
N ARG A 130 0.20 -10.18 -1.40
CA ARG A 130 -0.46 -11.44 -1.69
C ARG A 130 0.47 -12.31 -2.52
N LYS A 131 0.70 -13.55 -2.08
CA LYS A 131 1.44 -14.59 -2.83
C LYS A 131 0.64 -15.88 -2.72
N GLY A 132 0.00 -16.31 -3.81
CA GLY A 132 -0.93 -17.45 -3.78
C GLY A 132 -2.09 -17.24 -2.81
N ASP A 133 -2.21 -18.14 -1.83
CA ASP A 133 -3.21 -18.13 -0.75
C ASP A 133 -2.79 -17.27 0.47
N ARG A 134 -1.54 -16.83 0.53
CA ARG A 134 -1.04 -16.00 1.62
C ARG A 134 -1.33 -14.53 1.36
N TYR A 135 -1.84 -13.87 2.39
CA TYR A 135 -2.08 -12.44 2.44
C TYR A 135 -1.46 -11.84 3.70
N GLN A 136 -0.87 -10.65 3.57
CA GLN A 136 -0.41 -9.87 4.70
C GLN A 136 -0.60 -8.37 4.45
N MET A 137 -0.99 -7.67 5.50
CA MET A 137 -1.02 -6.21 5.55
C MET A 137 -0.01 -5.73 6.59
N VAL A 138 0.78 -4.74 6.23
CA VAL A 138 1.80 -4.10 7.07
C VAL A 138 1.51 -2.60 7.11
N HIS A 139 1.61 -1.98 8.28
CA HIS A 139 1.48 -0.53 8.46
C HIS A 139 2.71 -0.01 9.19
N ARG A 140 3.46 0.91 8.58
CA ARG A 140 4.72 1.45 9.14
C ARG A 140 4.87 2.94 8.90
N SER A 141 5.51 3.61 9.86
CA SER A 141 5.99 4.98 9.69
C SER A 141 7.03 5.05 8.57
N SER A 142 7.08 6.18 7.85
CA SER A 142 8.16 6.46 6.89
C SER A 142 9.55 6.50 7.51
N SER A 143 9.68 6.63 8.84
CA SER A 143 10.97 6.58 9.54
C SER A 143 11.64 5.19 9.52
N GLU A 144 10.91 4.12 9.17
CA GLU A 144 11.48 2.79 8.96
C GLU A 144 12.13 2.68 7.57
N LEU A 145 13.45 2.86 7.53
CA LEU A 145 14.26 3.00 6.31
C LEU A 145 14.01 1.92 5.25
N THR A 146 13.87 0.65 5.63
CA THR A 146 13.73 -0.47 4.67
C THR A 146 12.38 -0.45 3.98
N VAL A 147 11.31 -0.18 4.73
CA VAL A 147 9.95 -0.05 4.21
C VAL A 147 9.80 1.21 3.38
N GLU A 148 10.39 2.32 3.83
CA GLU A 148 10.41 3.58 3.09
C GLU A 148 11.13 3.43 1.74
N GLN A 149 12.35 2.90 1.72
CA GLN A 149 13.11 2.67 0.48
C GLN A 149 12.35 1.80 -0.51
N MET A 150 11.69 0.74 -0.01
CA MET A 150 10.83 -0.08 -0.84
C MET A 150 9.64 0.72 -1.37
N GLY A 151 8.91 1.44 -0.52
CA GLY A 151 7.78 2.27 -0.92
C GLY A 151 8.15 3.31 -1.98
N LEU A 152 9.28 3.99 -1.81
CA LEU A 152 9.81 4.95 -2.77
C LEU A 152 10.14 4.30 -4.12
N LYS A 153 10.61 3.05 -4.17
CA LYS A 153 10.79 2.33 -5.44
C LYS A 153 9.47 2.08 -6.18
N PHE A 154 8.37 1.84 -5.47
CA PHE A 154 7.05 1.77 -6.11
C PHE A 154 6.66 3.13 -6.72
N VAL A 155 6.88 4.23 -5.98
CA VAL A 155 6.53 5.59 -6.43
C VAL A 155 7.39 6.03 -7.61
N GLU A 156 8.70 5.80 -7.57
CA GLU A 156 9.62 6.07 -8.67
C GLU A 156 9.15 5.37 -9.96
N LEU A 157 8.80 4.08 -9.85
CA LEU A 157 8.29 3.33 -10.98
C LEU A 157 6.91 3.81 -11.43
N ALA A 158 6.11 4.44 -10.57
CA ALA A 158 4.83 5.00 -10.97
C ALA A 158 5.00 6.24 -11.85
N GLU A 159 6.14 6.94 -11.80
CA GLU A 159 6.38 8.23 -12.49
C GLU A 159 5.28 9.27 -12.19
N LEU A 160 4.70 9.18 -10.98
CA LEU A 160 3.76 10.15 -10.47
C LEU A 160 4.56 11.24 -9.76
N THR A 161 4.60 12.42 -10.35
CA THR A 161 5.18 13.62 -9.75
C THR A 161 4.08 14.47 -9.12
N ASP A 162 4.36 15.07 -7.96
CA ASP A 162 3.57 16.19 -7.44
C ASP A 162 3.83 17.49 -8.21
#